data_AF-A0A8J6MHW0-F1
#
_entry.id   AF-A0A8J6MHW0-F1
#
_cell.length_a   1.000
_cell.length_b   1.000
_cell.length_c   1.000
_cell.angle_alpha   90.00
_cell.angle_beta   90.00
_cell.angle_gamma   90.00
#
_symmetry.space_group_name_H-M   'P 1'
#
loop_
_entity.id
_entity.type
_entity.pdbx_description
1 polymer ?
#
loop_
_entity_poly.entity_id
_entity_poly.type
_entity_poly.pdbx_seq_one_letter_code
_entity_poly.pdbx_strand_id
1 'polypeptide(L)'
;MTAAGRGIAQADLAGRFVYRFEGDALRNNIVHRICGIGQFTLDAAGQVSGSHTSSGMPLQGSVKTGVLVGTYVLTGEMLLGSDASLGDADIAFRSETPGLDSVDGKFRFAIAGAPDRLWLMSTGATIMGKPEPINIAELVIIEAIRMAGS
;
A
#
# COMPACT_ATOMS: atom_id res chain seq x y z
N MET A 1 22.76 -6.77 -32.77
CA MET A 1 22.44 -7.62 -31.60
C MET A 1 22.06 -6.69 -30.46
N THR A 2 20.77 -6.49 -30.24
CA THR A 2 20.27 -5.78 -29.06
C THR A 2 20.57 -6.63 -27.84
N ALA A 3 21.24 -6.06 -26.83
CA ALA A 3 21.45 -6.72 -25.56
C ALA A 3 20.09 -7.19 -25.04
N ALA A 4 19.90 -8.50 -24.87
CA ALA A 4 18.77 -9.02 -24.13
C ALA A 4 18.86 -8.41 -22.73
N GLY A 5 17.95 -7.50 -22.40
CA GLY A 5 17.92 -6.85 -21.10
C GLY A 5 17.84 -7.93 -20.04
N ARG A 6 18.79 -7.94 -19.10
CA ARG A 6 18.71 -8.78 -17.91
C ARG A 6 17.35 -8.52 -17.26
N GLY A 7 16.57 -9.58 -17.02
CA GLY A 7 15.29 -9.47 -16.33
C GLY A 7 15.47 -8.84 -14.94
N ILE A 8 14.47 -8.08 -14.50
CA ILE A 8 14.50 -7.43 -13.18
C ILE A 8 14.39 -8.53 -12.11
N ALA A 9 15.34 -8.54 -11.18
CA ALA A 9 15.34 -9.42 -10.02
C ALA A 9 14.76 -8.71 -8.79
N GLN A 10 14.36 -9.48 -7.78
CA GLN A 10 13.87 -8.94 -6.50
C GLN A 10 14.81 -7.86 -5.91
N ALA A 11 16.12 -8.13 -5.90
CA ALA A 11 17.11 -7.22 -5.34
C ALA A 11 17.20 -5.89 -6.09
N ASP A 12 16.83 -5.86 -7.37
CA ASP A 12 16.83 -4.62 -8.17
C ASP A 12 15.74 -3.65 -7.68
N LEU A 13 14.71 -4.15 -6.97
CA LEU A 13 13.63 -3.34 -6.39
C LEU A 13 14.02 -2.67 -5.07
N ALA A 14 15.15 -3.05 -4.46
CA ALA A 14 15.57 -2.53 -3.17
C ALA A 14 15.78 -1.00 -3.21
N GLY A 15 15.26 -0.29 -2.20
CA GLY A 15 15.38 1.15 -2.09
C GLY A 15 14.29 1.78 -1.24
N ARG A 16 14.37 3.10 -1.09
CA ARG A 16 13.34 3.92 -0.44
C ARG A 16 12.40 4.48 -1.49
N PHE A 17 11.10 4.33 -1.27
CA PHE A 17 10.04 4.81 -2.14
C PHE A 17 9.16 5.81 -1.40
N VAL A 18 8.68 6.81 -2.11
CA VAL A 18 7.50 7.60 -1.72
C VAL A 18 6.34 7.19 -2.59
N TYR A 19 5.13 7.27 -2.09
CA TYR A 19 3.97 6.87 -2.85
C TYR A 19 2.75 7.72 -2.56
N ARG A 20 1.84 7.75 -3.54
CA ARG A 20 0.45 8.18 -3.34
C ARG A 20 -0.45 6.96 -3.29
N PHE A 21 -1.50 7.06 -2.49
CA PHE A 21 -2.52 6.06 -2.25
C PHE A 21 -3.87 6.70 -2.53
N GLU A 22 -4.74 6.06 -3.30
CA GLU A 22 -6.08 6.55 -3.56
C GLU A 22 -7.05 5.39 -3.75
N GLY A 23 -8.27 5.53 -3.27
CA GLY A 23 -9.26 4.47 -3.36
C GLY A 23 -10.56 4.77 -2.66
N ASP A 24 -11.36 3.74 -2.46
CA ASP A 24 -12.62 3.78 -1.75
C ASP A 24 -12.69 2.61 -0.76
N ALA A 25 -13.19 2.87 0.45
CA ALA A 25 -13.36 1.87 1.49
C ALA A 25 -14.75 1.96 2.14
N LEU A 26 -15.30 0.81 2.51
CA LEU A 26 -16.57 0.73 3.22
C LEU A 26 -16.35 0.72 4.73
N ARG A 27 -16.94 1.68 5.45
CA ARG A 27 -16.99 1.72 6.92
C ARG A 27 -18.42 1.91 7.37
N ASN A 28 -18.94 1.03 8.23
CA ASN A 28 -20.32 1.08 8.73
C ASN A 28 -21.36 1.25 7.61
N ASN A 29 -21.20 0.52 6.50
CA ASN A 29 -22.03 0.62 5.30
C ASN A 29 -22.03 2.00 4.60
N ILE A 30 -21.08 2.88 4.92
CA ILE A 30 -20.87 4.15 4.25
C ILE A 30 -19.57 4.07 3.45
N VAL A 31 -19.66 4.35 2.14
CA VAL A 31 -18.49 4.41 1.27
C VAL A 31 -17.73 5.69 1.55
N HIS A 32 -16.44 5.56 1.80
CA HIS A 32 -15.52 6.68 1.99
C HIS A 32 -14.55 6.75 0.82
N ARG A 33 -14.37 7.95 0.26
CA ARG A 33 -13.19 8.24 -0.56
C ARG A 33 -12.00 8.33 0.36
N ILE A 34 -10.94 7.60 0.05
CA ILE A 34 -9.69 7.62 0.81
C ILE A 34 -8.53 8.03 -0.09
N CYS A 35 -7.62 8.82 0.47
CA CYS A 35 -6.36 9.15 -0.16
C CYS A 35 -5.25 9.23 0.88
N GLY A 36 -4.00 9.10 0.46
CA GLY A 36 -2.87 9.13 1.38
C GLY A 36 -1.55 9.30 0.68
N ILE A 37 -0.54 9.60 1.49
CA ILE A 37 0.85 9.67 1.09
C ILE A 37 1.64 8.87 2.12
N GLY A 38 2.63 8.14 1.65
CA GLY A 38 3.55 7.45 2.54
C GLY A 38 4.91 7.27 1.92
N GLN A 39 5.74 6.57 2.67
CA GLN A 39 7.04 6.11 2.25
C GLN A 39 7.29 4.72 2.80
N PHE A 40 8.05 3.93 2.06
CA PHE A 40 8.55 2.65 2.55
C PHE A 40 9.97 2.40 2.05
N THR A 41 10.72 1.63 2.82
CA THR A 41 11.97 1.00 2.40
C THR A 41 11.64 -0.45 2.05
N LEU A 42 12.05 -0.86 0.86
CA LEU A 42 12.07 -2.24 0.41
C LEU A 42 13.52 -2.74 0.44
N ASP A 43 13.80 -3.80 1.18
CA ASP A 43 15.13 -4.40 1.16
C ASP A 43 15.30 -5.41 0.03
N ALA A 44 16.51 -5.94 -0.14
CA ALA A 44 16.83 -6.90 -1.20
C ALA A 44 16.15 -8.27 -1.01
N ALA A 45 15.68 -8.60 0.20
CA ALA A 45 14.91 -9.81 0.50
C ALA A 45 13.40 -9.61 0.27
N GLY A 46 12.97 -8.38 0.03
CA GLY A 46 11.57 -8.03 -0.16
C GLY A 46 10.85 -7.57 1.10
N GLN A 47 11.55 -7.30 2.21
CA GLN A 47 10.92 -6.81 3.42
C GLN A 47 10.60 -5.32 3.30
N VAL A 48 9.42 -4.95 3.79
CA VAL A 48 8.88 -3.60 3.78
C VAL A 48 8.87 -3.04 5.19
N SER A 49 9.35 -1.81 5.34
CA SER A 49 9.13 -0.99 6.53
C SER A 49 8.87 0.46 6.14
N GLY A 50 8.04 1.18 6.88
CA GLY A 50 7.70 2.55 6.48
C GLY A 50 6.66 3.24 7.32
N SER A 51 6.11 4.31 6.76
CA SER A 51 5.08 5.14 7.38
C SER A 51 4.07 5.61 6.35
N HIS A 52 2.80 5.64 6.74
CA HIS A 52 1.68 6.04 5.89
C HIS A 52 0.81 7.04 6.62
N THR A 53 0.33 8.05 5.90
CA THR A 53 -0.76 8.91 6.37
C THR A 53 -1.85 8.89 5.33
N SER A 54 -3.07 8.56 5.77
CA SER A 54 -4.26 8.65 4.93
C SER A 54 -5.29 9.57 5.54
N SER A 55 -6.18 10.03 4.67
CA SER A 55 -7.40 10.71 5.03
C SER A 55 -8.58 10.05 4.32
N GLY A 56 -9.75 10.14 4.94
CA GLY A 56 -10.99 9.61 4.41
C GLY A 56 -12.15 10.56 4.63
N MET A 57 -13.02 10.66 3.61
CA MET A 57 -14.28 11.39 3.71
C MET A 57 -15.43 10.53 3.19
N PRO A 58 -16.62 10.56 3.84
CA PRO A 58 -17.78 9.84 3.34
C PRO A 58 -18.21 10.43 1.98
N LEU A 59 -18.48 9.58 0.99
CA LEU A 59 -19.01 10.00 -0.31
C LEU A 59 -20.46 10.49 -0.21
N GLN A 60 -21.19 10.00 0.79
CA GLN A 60 -22.57 10.37 1.08
C GLN A 60 -22.77 10.46 2.59
N GLY A 61 -23.47 11.49 3.07
CA GLY A 61 -23.74 11.69 4.49
C GLY A 61 -23.48 13.12 4.96
N SER A 62 -23.89 13.44 6.18
CA SER A 62 -23.75 14.78 6.74
C SER A 62 -22.30 15.17 6.98
N VAL A 63 -21.92 16.38 6.58
CA VAL A 63 -20.62 17.07 6.75
C VAL A 63 -20.07 17.09 8.21
N LYS A 64 -20.84 16.58 9.19
CA LYS A 64 -20.53 16.65 10.62
C LYS A 64 -19.34 15.80 11.06
N THR A 65 -19.00 14.73 10.36
CA THR A 65 -17.89 13.84 10.76
C THR A 65 -16.51 14.34 10.30
N GLY A 66 -16.47 15.36 9.43
CA GLY A 66 -15.21 15.92 8.93
C GLY A 66 -14.36 14.92 8.15
N VAL A 67 -13.12 15.31 7.89
CA VAL A 67 -12.09 14.43 7.30
C VAL A 67 -11.48 13.61 8.43
N LEU A 68 -11.53 12.29 8.30
CA LEU A 68 -10.83 11.37 9.19
C LEU A 68 -9.38 11.27 8.72
N VAL A 69 -8.42 11.45 9.62
CA VAL A 69 -6.98 11.34 9.31
C VAL A 69 -6.39 10.24 10.18
N GLY A 70 -5.59 9.37 9.56
CA GLY A 70 -4.90 8.28 10.24
C GLY A 70 -3.44 8.21 9.84
N THR A 71 -2.58 7.95 10.83
CA THR A 71 -1.16 7.66 10.66
C THR A 71 -0.88 6.21 11.02
N TYR A 72 0.00 5.58 10.24
CA TYR A 72 0.27 4.15 10.35
C TYR A 72 1.76 3.86 10.17
N VAL A 73 2.26 2.91 10.94
CA VAL A 73 3.54 2.25 10.68
C VAL A 73 3.30 1.09 9.71
N LEU A 74 4.21 0.94 8.75
CA LEU A 74 4.18 -0.13 7.77
C LEU A 74 5.21 -1.21 8.10
N THR A 75 4.79 -2.45 8.03
CA THR A 75 5.67 -3.63 8.04
C THR A 75 5.10 -4.68 7.11
N GLY A 76 5.92 -5.44 6.40
CA GLY A 76 5.41 -6.52 5.56
C GLY A 76 6.42 -7.02 4.56
N GLU A 77 5.93 -7.56 3.46
CA GLU A 77 6.76 -8.04 2.37
C GLU A 77 6.19 -7.72 0.98
N MET A 78 7.08 -7.62 0.01
CA MET A 78 6.80 -7.47 -1.42
C MET A 78 7.72 -8.42 -2.19
N LEU A 79 7.13 -9.42 -2.83
CA LEU A 79 7.84 -10.49 -3.51
C LEU A 79 7.50 -10.50 -4.99
N LEU A 80 8.52 -10.34 -5.82
CA LEU A 80 8.43 -10.43 -7.28
C LEU A 80 8.14 -11.87 -7.68
N GLY A 81 7.11 -12.05 -8.51
CA GLY A 81 6.76 -13.36 -9.07
C GLY A 81 7.76 -13.85 -10.12
N SER A 82 7.58 -15.10 -10.54
CA SER A 82 8.41 -15.75 -11.57
C SER A 82 8.49 -14.97 -12.89
N ASP A 83 7.44 -14.21 -13.19
CA ASP A 83 7.29 -13.49 -14.46
C ASP A 83 8.06 -12.16 -14.48
N ALA A 84 8.78 -11.82 -13.40
CA ALA A 84 9.69 -10.69 -13.26
C ALA A 84 9.11 -9.27 -13.53
N SER A 85 7.81 -9.15 -13.78
CA SER A 85 7.10 -7.87 -13.97
C SER A 85 5.97 -7.64 -12.98
N LEU A 86 5.49 -8.69 -12.32
CA LEU A 86 4.38 -8.68 -11.36
C LEU A 86 4.78 -9.41 -10.10
N GLY A 87 4.22 -9.01 -8.96
CA GLY A 87 4.44 -9.68 -7.68
C GLY A 87 3.31 -9.43 -6.69
N ASP A 88 3.43 -10.04 -5.52
CA ASP A 88 2.47 -9.90 -4.42
C ASP A 88 3.07 -9.10 -3.28
N ALA A 89 2.21 -8.39 -2.55
CA ALA A 89 2.58 -7.64 -1.38
C ALA A 89 1.58 -7.89 -0.25
N ASP A 90 2.08 -8.22 0.92
CA ASP A 90 1.32 -8.33 2.16
C ASP A 90 1.90 -7.31 3.15
N ILE A 91 1.15 -6.23 3.39
CA ILE A 91 1.61 -5.07 4.15
C ILE A 91 0.64 -4.80 5.30
N ALA A 92 1.16 -4.84 6.52
CA ALA A 92 0.48 -4.43 7.72
C ALA A 92 0.57 -2.92 7.92
N PHE A 93 -0.59 -2.28 8.04
CA PHE A 93 -0.79 -0.88 8.41
C PHE A 93 -1.20 -0.85 9.88
N ARG A 94 -0.24 -0.59 10.78
CA ARG A 94 -0.48 -0.54 12.22
C ARG A 94 -0.80 0.90 12.61
N SER A 95 -2.03 1.15 13.06
CA SER A 95 -2.49 2.50 13.38
C SER A 95 -1.75 3.05 14.59
N GLU A 96 -1.24 4.26 14.46
CA GLU A 96 -0.73 5.07 15.57
C GLU A 96 -1.77 6.07 16.08
N THR A 97 -2.84 6.27 15.30
CA THR A 97 -3.94 7.17 15.66
C THR A 97 -4.93 6.45 16.59
N PRO A 98 -5.18 6.95 17.81
CA PRO A 98 -6.12 6.34 18.74
C PRO A 98 -7.53 6.21 18.15
N GLY A 99 -8.14 5.03 18.28
CA GLY A 99 -9.51 4.77 17.81
C GLY A 99 -9.65 4.45 16.31
N LEU A 100 -8.55 4.40 15.56
CA LEU A 100 -8.53 3.83 14.22
C LEU A 100 -8.00 2.39 14.24
N ASP A 101 -8.57 1.57 13.37
CA ASP A 101 -8.24 0.15 13.25
C ASP A 101 -6.93 -0.05 12.50
N SER A 102 -6.20 -1.10 12.87
CA SER A 102 -5.06 -1.60 12.08
C SER A 102 -5.54 -2.55 11.00
N VAL A 103 -4.87 -2.52 9.85
CA VAL A 103 -5.28 -3.26 8.65
C VAL A 103 -4.11 -4.08 8.12
N ASP A 104 -4.36 -5.34 7.77
CA ASP A 104 -3.47 -6.14 6.93
C ASP A 104 -3.97 -6.03 5.50
N GLY A 105 -3.21 -5.32 4.67
CA GLY A 105 -3.52 -5.09 3.26
C GLY A 105 -2.78 -6.06 2.36
N LYS A 106 -3.49 -6.58 1.35
CA LYS A 106 -2.94 -7.44 0.30
C LYS A 106 -2.99 -6.71 -1.02
N PHE A 107 -1.91 -6.78 -1.79
CA PHE A 107 -1.81 -6.11 -3.07
C PHE A 107 -1.15 -6.99 -4.12
N ARG A 108 -1.57 -6.80 -5.37
CA ARG A 108 -0.76 -7.16 -6.53
C ARG A 108 0.02 -5.93 -6.94
N PHE A 109 1.31 -6.08 -7.24
CA PHE A 109 2.14 -5.00 -7.77
C PHE A 109 2.68 -5.31 -9.16
N ALA A 110 3.02 -4.25 -9.88
CA ALA A 110 3.63 -4.26 -11.19
C ALA A 110 4.81 -3.30 -11.25
N ILE A 111 5.85 -3.68 -11.99
CA ILE A 111 6.97 -2.79 -12.32
C ILE A 111 6.57 -1.96 -13.55
N ALA A 112 6.49 -0.64 -13.38
CA ALA A 112 6.03 0.27 -14.42
C ALA A 112 7.21 0.79 -15.26
N GLY A 113 7.70 -0.06 -16.16
CA GLY A 113 8.79 0.25 -17.10
C GLY A 113 10.20 0.11 -16.50
N ALA A 114 10.43 0.62 -15.29
CA ALA A 114 11.72 0.56 -14.60
C ALA A 114 11.54 0.23 -13.10
N PRO A 115 12.55 -0.36 -12.43
CA PRO A 115 12.44 -0.82 -11.04
C PRO A 115 12.27 0.31 -10.01
N ASP A 116 12.39 1.57 -10.45
CA ASP A 116 12.18 2.76 -9.66
C ASP A 116 10.71 3.22 -9.61
N ARG A 117 9.80 2.60 -10.38
CA ARG A 117 8.37 2.93 -10.36
C ARG A 117 7.51 1.68 -10.24
N LEU A 118 6.71 1.63 -9.18
CA LEU A 118 5.83 0.51 -8.88
C LEU A 118 4.37 0.97 -8.86
N TRP A 119 3.49 0.16 -9.43
CA TRP A 119 2.05 0.28 -9.25
C TRP A 119 1.54 -0.86 -8.39
N LEU A 120 0.68 -0.58 -7.41
CA LEU A 120 0.04 -1.59 -6.60
C LEU A 120 -1.47 -1.42 -6.67
N MET A 121 -2.20 -2.53 -6.60
CA MET A 121 -3.66 -2.57 -6.52
C MET A 121 -4.05 -3.51 -5.39
N SER A 122 -4.96 -3.06 -4.52
CA SER A 122 -5.44 -3.92 -3.44
C SER A 122 -6.17 -5.14 -4.00
N THR A 123 -5.92 -6.29 -3.38
CA THR A 123 -6.57 -7.57 -3.67
C THR A 123 -7.36 -8.09 -2.45
N GLY A 124 -7.17 -7.45 -1.30
CA GLY A 124 -7.95 -7.68 -0.10
C GLY A 124 -7.41 -6.85 1.05
N ALA A 125 -8.22 -6.66 2.07
CA ALA A 125 -7.79 -6.04 3.31
C ALA A 125 -8.59 -6.58 4.48
N THR A 126 -7.92 -6.74 5.62
CA THR A 126 -8.50 -7.33 6.83
C THR A 126 -8.14 -6.49 8.04
N ILE A 127 -9.15 -6.09 8.83
CA ILE A 127 -8.93 -5.45 10.12
C ILE A 127 -8.54 -6.51 11.14
N MET A 128 -7.41 -6.28 11.81
CA MET A 128 -6.86 -7.14 12.85
C MET A 128 -7.10 -6.55 14.25
N GLY A 129 -7.09 -7.38 15.28
CA GLY A 129 -7.28 -6.95 16.68
C GLY A 129 -8.75 -6.81 17.12
N LYS A 130 -9.69 -7.25 16.29
CA LYS A 130 -11.08 -7.52 16.69
C LYS A 130 -11.21 -8.97 17.18
N PRO A 131 -12.27 -9.31 17.93
CA PRO A 131 -12.52 -10.70 18.36
C PRO A 131 -12.50 -11.70 17.20
N GLU A 132 -12.97 -11.27 16.02
CA GLU A 132 -12.88 -12.01 14.77
C GLU A 132 -12.31 -11.07 13.69
N PRO A 133 -11.39 -11.53 12.82
CA PRO A 133 -10.89 -10.74 11.70
C PRO A 133 -12.03 -10.28 10.79
N ILE A 134 -12.01 -9.01 10.41
CA ILE A 134 -13.06 -8.42 9.56
C ILE A 134 -12.45 -8.09 8.20
N ASN A 135 -12.92 -8.76 7.15
CA ASN A 135 -12.58 -8.37 5.79
C ASN A 135 -13.30 -7.08 5.42
N ILE A 136 -12.56 -6.11 4.88
CA ILE A 136 -13.11 -4.85 4.44
C ILE A 136 -13.22 -4.84 2.91
N ALA A 137 -14.34 -4.32 2.42
CA ALA A 137 -14.48 -3.98 1.02
C ALA A 137 -13.73 -2.68 0.76
N GLU A 138 -12.51 -2.81 0.23
CA GLU A 138 -11.62 -1.70 -0.12
C GLU A 138 -11.01 -1.92 -1.50
N LEU A 139 -11.04 -0.89 -2.33
CA LEU A 139 -10.35 -0.84 -3.61
C LEU A 139 -9.39 0.36 -3.61
N VAL A 140 -8.10 0.08 -3.66
CA VAL A 140 -7.04 1.07 -3.60
C VAL A 140 -6.04 0.84 -4.71
N ILE A 141 -5.52 1.94 -5.23
CA ILE A 141 -4.39 1.97 -6.14
C ILE A 141 -3.27 2.81 -5.51
N ILE A 142 -2.04 2.33 -5.68
CA ILE A 142 -0.84 3.00 -5.21
C ILE A 142 0.09 3.19 -6.38
N GLU A 143 0.72 4.36 -6.43
CA GLU A 143 1.86 4.61 -7.29
C GLU A 143 3.05 5.02 -6.42
N ALA A 144 4.12 4.21 -6.47
CA ALA A 144 5.34 4.40 -5.72
C ALA A 144 6.50 4.74 -6.64
N ILE A 145 7.31 5.73 -6.24
CA ILE A 145 8.49 6.21 -6.95
C ILE A 145 9.69 6.10 -6.01
N ARG A 146 10.79 5.49 -6.48
CA ARG A 146 12.03 5.39 -5.75
C ARG A 146 12.64 6.77 -5.62
N MET A 147 13.02 7.11 -4.40
CA MET A 147 13.77 8.32 -4.11
C MET A 147 15.21 8.13 -4.56
N ALA A 148 15.76 9.14 -5.23
CA ALA A 148 17.21 9.21 -5.45
C ALA A 148 17.92 9.15 -4.09
N GLY A 149 18.95 8.31 -3.98
CA GLY A 149 19.68 8.11 -2.74
C GLY A 149 20.23 9.43 -2.19
N SER A 150 20.04 9.66 -0.89
CA SER A 150 20.76 10.65 -0.09
C SER A 150 22.06 10.06 0.44
#